data_AF-A0A3N7EAL9-F1
#
_entry.id   AF-A0A3N7EAL9-F1
#
_cell.length_a   1.000
_cell.length_b   1.000
_cell.length_c   1.000
_cell.angle_alpha   90.00
_cell.angle_beta   90.00
_cell.angle_gamma   90.00
#
_symmetry.space_group_name_H-M   'P 1'
#
loop_
_entity.id
_entity.type
_entity.pdbx_description
1 polymer ?
#
loop_
_entity_poly.entity_id
_entity_poly.type
_entity_poly.pdbx_seq_one_letter_code
_entity_poly.pdbx_strand_id
1 'polypeptide(L)'
;MKMAKPSTRDIDAGYDLMGILNAIDARWGGPWATEGPDDLDALDGDFDADEPSHLQALYNHLAKLLRRAPGFHGRVLGGMCAVICYERNVFLDPALDYLELHPDVLAGLELLESARADFFPRLEREARAAVAETIERAAARHLREMQGGAT
;
A
#
# COMPACT_ATOMS: atom_id res chain seq x y z
N MET A 1 6.19 2.45 18.69
CA MET A 1 5.95 3.90 18.54
C MET A 1 4.72 4.07 17.67
N LYS A 2 3.77 4.95 18.02
CA LYS A 2 2.58 5.24 17.21
C LYS A 2 2.78 6.61 16.54
N MET A 3 2.44 6.71 15.26
CA MET A 3 2.56 7.94 14.47
C MET A 3 1.22 8.66 14.44
N ALA A 4 1.20 9.95 14.78
CA ALA A 4 -0.03 10.74 14.73
C ALA A 4 -0.59 10.83 13.29
N LYS A 5 -1.91 10.95 13.16
CA LYS A 5 -2.52 11.28 11.87
C LYS A 5 -2.15 12.70 11.48
N PRO A 6 -1.92 12.96 10.18
CA PRO A 6 -1.77 14.33 9.71
C PRO A 6 -3.09 15.08 9.93
N SER A 7 -2.99 16.31 10.42
CA SER A 7 -4.12 17.23 10.47
C SER A 7 -4.47 17.71 9.05
N THR A 8 -5.64 18.34 8.89
CA THR A 8 -6.00 19.01 7.62
C THR A 8 -4.92 20.00 7.18
N ARG A 9 -4.33 20.75 8.13
CA ARG A 9 -3.25 21.68 7.84
C ARG A 9 -2.00 20.99 7.29
N ASP A 10 -1.66 19.81 7.81
CA ASP A 10 -0.51 19.05 7.32
C ASP A 10 -0.77 18.51 5.91
N ILE A 11 -1.99 18.06 5.65
CA ILE A 11 -2.43 17.59 4.33
C ILE A 11 -2.38 18.73 3.30
N ASP A 12 -2.91 19.91 3.64
CA ASP A 12 -2.90 21.09 2.77
C ASP A 12 -1.47 21.52 2.44
N ALA A 13 -0.60 21.60 3.45
CA ALA A 13 0.82 21.91 3.23
C ALA A 13 1.52 20.85 2.37
N GLY A 14 1.15 19.58 2.52
CA GLY A 14 1.63 18.48 1.68
C GLY A 14 1.20 18.63 0.22
N TYR A 15 -0.03 19.06 -0.04
CA TYR A 15 -0.52 19.34 -1.39
C TYR A 15 0.18 20.55 -2.02
N ASP A 16 0.40 21.62 -1.26
CA ASP A 16 1.12 22.80 -1.74
C ASP A 16 2.56 22.44 -2.14
N LEU A 17 3.27 21.70 -1.28
CA LEU A 17 4.61 21.21 -1.58
C LEU A 17 4.62 20.32 -2.83
N MET A 18 3.63 19.42 -2.96
CA MET A 18 3.49 18.59 -4.14
C MET A 18 3.26 19.43 -5.41
N GLY A 19 2.50 20.52 -5.31
CA GLY A 19 2.30 21.49 -6.40
C GLY A 19 3.59 22.17 -6.84
N ILE A 20 4.41 22.62 -5.89
CA ILE A 20 5.74 23.20 -6.14
C ILE A 20 6.63 22.17 -6.86
N LEU A 21 6.72 20.94 -6.34
CA LEU A 21 7.54 19.89 -6.94
C LEU A 21 7.06 19.51 -8.34
N ASN A 22 5.75 19.44 -8.57
CA ASN A 22 5.18 19.21 -9.90
C ASN A 22 5.56 20.29 -10.91
N ALA A 23 5.58 21.56 -10.49
CA ALA A 23 5.99 22.67 -11.35
C ALA A 23 7.46 22.54 -11.78
N ILE A 24 8.32 22.05 -10.88
CA ILE A 24 9.76 21.88 -11.11
C ILE A 24 10.06 20.61 -11.91
N ASP A 25 9.33 19.51 -11.69
CA ASP A 25 9.62 18.17 -12.23
C ASP A 25 9.47 18.05 -13.77
N ALA A 26 8.98 19.09 -14.46
CA ALA A 26 9.01 19.23 -15.92
C ALA A 26 8.55 17.98 -16.72
N ARG A 27 7.46 17.33 -16.30
CA ARG A 27 6.94 16.04 -16.82
C ARG A 27 7.79 14.81 -16.47
N TRP A 28 8.23 14.74 -15.21
CA TRP A 28 8.84 13.54 -14.61
C TRP A 28 10.25 13.28 -15.16
N GLY A 29 10.98 14.37 -15.41
CA GLY A 29 12.36 14.34 -15.86
C GLY A 29 13.30 15.11 -14.96
N GLY A 30 12.78 15.92 -14.03
CA GLY A 30 13.53 16.87 -13.23
C GLY A 30 14.32 17.90 -14.04
N PRO A 31 14.66 19.06 -13.46
CA PRO A 31 15.61 19.97 -14.08
C PRO A 31 17.03 19.37 -14.07
N TRP A 32 17.93 19.94 -14.88
CA TRP A 32 19.36 19.68 -14.77
C TRP A 32 20.00 20.65 -13.78
N ALA A 33 21.04 20.19 -13.08
CA ALA A 33 21.84 21.02 -12.20
C ALA A 33 22.52 22.17 -12.97
N THR A 34 22.80 23.25 -12.25
CA THR A 34 23.57 24.43 -12.68
C THR A 34 25.00 24.39 -12.16
N GLU A 35 25.84 25.30 -12.62
CA GLU A 35 27.25 25.48 -12.21
C GLU A 35 27.45 25.93 -10.75
N GLY A 36 26.37 26.15 -9.98
CA GLY A 36 26.45 26.52 -8.56
C GLY A 36 26.79 25.33 -7.64
N PRO A 37 26.72 25.53 -6.31
CA PRO A 37 27.02 24.48 -5.35
C PRO A 37 26.17 23.23 -5.57
N ASP A 38 26.76 22.08 -5.26
CA ASP A 38 26.22 20.78 -5.63
C ASP A 38 24.83 20.51 -5.03
N ASP A 39 24.64 20.85 -3.76
CA ASP A 39 23.37 20.70 -3.04
C ASP A 39 23.43 21.46 -1.70
N LEU A 40 22.33 21.46 -0.95
CA LEU A 40 22.23 22.13 0.35
C LEU A 40 23.21 21.61 1.40
N ASP A 41 23.70 20.37 1.29
CA ASP A 41 24.65 19.81 2.25
C ASP A 41 26.06 20.39 2.05
N ALA A 42 26.30 21.08 0.92
CA ALA A 42 27.54 21.77 0.60
C ALA A 42 27.61 23.22 1.15
N LEU A 43 26.57 23.69 1.85
CA LEU A 43 26.53 25.04 2.40
C LEU A 43 27.26 25.14 3.75
N ASP A 44 28.06 26.20 3.91
CA ASP A 44 28.67 26.55 5.19
C ASP A 44 27.70 27.42 6.01
N GLY A 45 26.89 26.77 6.85
CA GLY A 45 25.97 27.45 7.78
C GLY A 45 24.49 27.29 7.41
N ASP A 46 23.65 28.17 7.96
CA ASP A 46 22.21 28.15 7.71
C ASP A 46 21.87 28.67 6.31
N PHE A 47 20.75 28.18 5.76
CA PHE A 47 20.25 28.66 4.48
C PHE A 47 19.89 30.16 4.54
N ASP A 48 20.32 30.89 3.52
CA ASP A 48 20.09 32.33 3.36
C ASP A 48 19.42 32.54 2.01
N ALA A 49 18.19 33.07 2.03
CA ALA A 49 17.40 33.27 0.82
C ALA A 49 17.87 34.47 -0.02
N ASP A 50 18.66 35.37 0.56
CA ASP A 50 19.20 36.53 -0.13
C ASP A 50 20.58 36.24 -0.77
N GLU A 51 21.21 35.13 -0.39
CA GLU A 51 22.50 34.68 -0.96
C GLU A 51 22.27 33.86 -2.25
N PRO A 52 22.70 34.35 -3.43
CA PRO A 52 22.45 33.66 -4.70
C PRO A 52 23.02 32.24 -4.76
N SER A 53 24.16 31.99 -4.12
CA SER A 53 24.80 30.67 -4.12
C SER A 53 23.98 29.63 -3.34
N HIS A 54 23.28 30.04 -2.28
CA HIS A 54 22.37 29.17 -1.51
C HIS A 54 21.12 28.80 -2.33
N LEU A 55 20.57 29.75 -3.11
CA LEU A 55 19.47 29.48 -4.03
C LEU A 55 19.86 28.48 -5.12
N GLN A 56 21.08 28.58 -5.65
CA GLN A 56 21.62 27.61 -6.61
C GLN A 56 21.78 26.22 -5.98
N ALA A 57 22.27 26.15 -4.74
CA ALA A 57 22.38 24.90 -3.99
C ALA A 57 21.02 24.22 -3.76
N LEU A 58 19.99 24.99 -3.38
CA LEU A 58 18.61 24.51 -3.26
C LEU A 58 18.11 23.93 -4.59
N TYR A 59 18.30 24.67 -5.68
CA TYR A 59 17.90 24.23 -7.02
C TYR A 59 18.61 22.94 -7.43
N ASN A 60 19.93 22.87 -7.24
CA ASN A 60 20.72 21.68 -7.59
C ASN A 60 20.34 20.46 -6.73
N HIS A 61 20.05 20.65 -5.44
CA HIS A 61 19.53 19.59 -4.57
C HIS A 61 18.18 19.07 -5.08
N LEU A 62 17.25 19.97 -5.43
CA LEU A 62 15.94 19.61 -5.99
C LEU A 62 16.09 18.90 -7.35
N ALA A 63 16.99 19.36 -8.21
CA ALA A 63 17.29 18.74 -9.50
C ALA A 63 17.76 17.29 -9.32
N LYS A 64 18.75 17.07 -8.44
CA LYS A 64 19.24 15.74 -8.08
C LYS A 64 18.12 14.85 -7.53
N LEU A 65 17.33 15.38 -6.60
CA LEU A 65 16.24 14.66 -5.94
C LEU A 65 15.14 14.22 -6.92
N LEU A 66 14.68 15.13 -7.79
CA LEU A 66 13.64 14.84 -8.79
C LEU A 66 14.12 13.89 -9.88
N ARG A 67 15.38 14.01 -10.32
CA ARG A 67 15.98 13.08 -11.29
C ARG A 67 16.24 11.69 -10.72
N ARG A 68 16.58 11.60 -9.43
CA ARG A 68 16.81 10.32 -8.73
C ARG A 68 15.55 9.45 -8.71
N ALA A 69 14.39 10.07 -8.49
CA ALA A 69 13.13 9.35 -8.44
C ALA A 69 11.99 10.20 -9.03
N PRO A 70 11.80 10.20 -10.36
CA PRO A 70 10.81 11.05 -11.00
C PRO A 70 9.37 10.79 -10.52
N GLY A 71 8.62 11.85 -10.24
CA GLY A 71 7.25 11.77 -9.73
C GLY A 71 7.09 11.12 -8.35
N PHE A 72 8.16 10.97 -7.55
CA PHE A 72 8.07 10.33 -6.22
C PHE A 72 7.09 11.06 -5.30
N HIS A 73 7.04 12.39 -5.34
CA HIS A 73 6.18 13.21 -4.50
C HIS A 73 4.70 12.93 -4.75
N GLY A 74 4.30 12.66 -5.99
CA GLY A 74 2.94 12.22 -6.29
C GLY A 74 2.59 10.87 -5.66
N ARG A 75 3.54 9.93 -5.63
CA ARG A 75 3.33 8.60 -5.01
C ARG A 75 3.40 8.65 -3.49
N VAL A 76 4.33 9.42 -2.93
CA VAL A 76 4.58 9.48 -1.49
C VAL A 76 3.60 10.45 -0.82
N LEU A 77 3.61 11.73 -1.21
CA LEU A 77 2.72 12.73 -0.62
C LEU A 77 1.29 12.51 -1.09
N GLY A 78 1.08 12.34 -2.40
CA GLY A 78 -0.25 12.08 -2.95
C GLY A 78 -0.81 10.73 -2.45
N GLY A 79 0.00 9.68 -2.39
CA GLY A 79 -0.43 8.40 -1.82
C GLY A 79 -0.81 8.52 -0.34
N MET A 80 0.02 9.16 0.48
CA MET A 80 -0.28 9.32 1.90
C MET A 80 -1.51 10.21 2.13
N CYS A 81 -1.55 11.39 1.52
CA CYS A 81 -2.59 12.40 1.76
C CYS A 81 -3.91 12.08 1.06
N ALA A 82 -3.87 11.72 -0.23
CA ALA A 82 -5.04 11.54 -1.07
C ALA A 82 -5.60 10.10 -1.07
N VAL A 83 -4.81 9.12 -0.61
CA VAL A 83 -5.23 7.71 -0.63
C VAL A 83 -5.33 7.14 0.78
N ILE A 84 -4.24 7.13 1.54
CA ILE A 84 -4.20 6.50 2.87
C ILE A 84 -4.99 7.31 3.90
N CYS A 85 -4.77 8.62 3.95
CA CYS A 85 -5.46 9.52 4.89
C CYS A 85 -6.83 9.99 4.38
N TYR A 86 -7.22 9.60 3.17
CA TYR A 86 -8.53 9.95 2.65
C TYR A 86 -9.60 9.09 3.30
N GLU A 87 -10.38 9.69 4.20
CA GLU A 87 -11.37 9.00 5.06
C GLU A 87 -12.33 8.10 4.27
N ARG A 88 -12.68 8.48 3.03
CA ARG A 88 -13.58 7.70 2.18
C ARG A 88 -13.01 6.36 1.71
N ASN A 89 -11.69 6.19 1.77
CA ASN A 89 -11.06 4.92 1.41
C ASN A 89 -11.02 3.93 2.58
N VAL A 90 -11.35 4.37 3.80
CA VAL A 90 -11.56 3.50 4.97
C VAL A 90 -10.35 2.60 5.27
N PHE A 91 -9.13 3.09 5.02
CA PHE A 91 -7.90 2.36 5.36
C PHE A 91 -7.54 2.48 6.84
N LEU A 92 -7.75 3.67 7.41
CA LEU A 92 -7.37 3.99 8.78
C LEU A 92 -8.61 4.01 9.68
N ASP A 93 -8.44 3.63 10.95
CA ASP A 93 -9.51 3.71 11.96
C ASP A 93 -9.85 5.18 12.26
N PRO A 94 -11.05 5.69 11.93
CA PRO A 94 -11.42 7.09 12.16
C PRO A 94 -11.49 7.47 13.64
N ALA A 95 -11.63 6.51 14.57
CA ALA A 95 -11.76 6.77 15.99
C ALA A 95 -10.42 7.09 16.69
N LEU A 96 -9.29 6.88 16.01
CA LEU A 96 -7.96 7.06 16.55
C LEU A 96 -7.29 8.32 15.97
N ASP A 97 -6.46 8.99 16.77
CA ASP A 97 -5.66 10.16 16.39
C ASP A 97 -4.26 9.79 15.86
N TYR A 98 -3.98 8.50 15.72
CA TYR A 98 -2.76 7.94 15.15
C TYR A 98 -3.06 6.96 14.01
N LEU A 99 -2.04 6.66 13.21
CA LEU A 99 -2.12 5.74 12.08
C LEU A 99 -2.30 4.30 12.58
N GLU A 100 -3.49 3.74 12.38
CA GLU A 100 -3.86 2.36 12.68
C GLU A 100 -4.88 1.88 11.65
N LEU A 101 -4.88 0.58 11.33
CA LEU A 101 -5.81 0.01 10.35
C LEU A 101 -7.26 0.09 10.82
N HIS A 102 -8.17 0.32 9.88
CA HIS A 102 -9.60 0.29 10.15
C HIS A 102 -10.05 -1.07 10.72
N PRO A 103 -10.99 -1.12 11.68
CA PRO A 103 -11.47 -2.37 12.27
C PRO A 103 -11.95 -3.41 11.24
N ASP A 104 -12.63 -2.98 10.18
CA ASP A 104 -13.07 -3.87 9.10
C ASP A 104 -11.91 -4.51 8.33
N VAL A 105 -10.79 -3.80 8.17
CA VAL A 105 -9.58 -4.35 7.54
C VAL A 105 -8.99 -5.42 8.44
N LEU A 106 -8.90 -5.17 9.76
CA LEU A 106 -8.42 -6.13 10.74
C LEU A 106 -9.31 -7.38 10.79
N ALA A 107 -10.63 -7.21 10.86
CA ALA A 107 -11.60 -8.30 10.83
C ALA A 107 -11.50 -9.12 9.53
N GLY A 108 -11.30 -8.45 8.40
CA GLY A 108 -11.03 -9.10 7.12
C GLY A 108 -9.75 -9.92 7.12
N LEU A 109 -8.67 -9.42 7.72
CA LEU A 109 -7.41 -10.16 7.87
C LEU A 109 -7.57 -11.40 8.75
N GLU A 110 -8.29 -11.30 9.87
CA GLU A 110 -8.59 -12.44 10.75
C GLU A 110 -9.44 -13.50 10.04
N LEU A 111 -10.43 -13.08 9.25
CA LEU A 111 -11.25 -13.97 8.43
C LEU A 111 -10.40 -14.70 7.38
N LEU A 112 -9.50 -13.98 6.71
CA LEU A 112 -8.58 -14.55 5.72
C LEU A 112 -7.62 -15.55 6.36
N GLU A 113 -7.10 -15.25 7.55
CA GLU A 113 -6.22 -16.15 8.29
C GLU A 113 -6.96 -17.43 8.70
N SER A 114 -8.18 -17.29 9.24
CA SER A 114 -9.02 -18.41 9.63
C SER A 114 -9.37 -19.31 8.43
N ALA A 115 -9.74 -18.70 7.30
CA ALA A 115 -10.02 -19.43 6.06
C ALA A 115 -8.79 -20.18 5.53
N ARG A 116 -7.60 -19.55 5.62
CA ARG A 116 -6.34 -20.19 5.23
C ARG A 116 -6.00 -21.38 6.13
N ALA A 117 -6.23 -21.25 7.44
CA ALA A 117 -6.00 -22.31 8.40
C ALA A 117 -6.92 -23.52 8.20
N ASP A 118 -8.21 -23.30 7.88
CA ASP A 118 -9.17 -24.39 7.61
C ASP A 118 -9.10 -24.92 6.17
N PHE A 119 -8.29 -24.34 5.27
CA PHE A 119 -8.26 -24.76 3.87
C PHE A 119 -7.97 -26.26 3.67
N PHE A 120 -6.85 -26.75 4.21
CA PHE A 120 -6.48 -28.17 4.11
C PHE A 120 -7.40 -29.10 4.93
N PRO A 121 -7.71 -28.80 6.20
CA PRO A 121 -8.67 -29.61 6.96
C PRO A 121 -10.03 -29.73 6.28
N ARG A 122 -10.56 -28.64 5.74
CA ARG A 122 -11.83 -28.65 4.98
C ARG A 122 -11.71 -29.51 3.74
N LEU A 123 -10.66 -29.34 2.95
CA LEU A 123 -10.42 -30.15 1.75
C LEU A 123 -10.34 -31.65 2.08
N GLU A 124 -9.69 -32.01 3.19
CA GLU A 124 -9.62 -33.40 3.64
C GLU A 124 -11.00 -33.94 4.04
N ARG A 125 -11.79 -33.18 4.80
CA ARG A 125 -13.17 -33.57 5.18
C ARG A 125 -14.03 -33.77 3.94
N GLU A 126 -13.97 -32.84 2.98
CA GLU A 126 -14.70 -32.90 1.71
C GLU A 126 -14.28 -34.10 0.87
N ALA A 127 -12.98 -34.36 0.74
CA ALA A 127 -12.46 -35.51 0.00
C ALA A 127 -12.88 -36.84 0.65
N ARG A 128 -12.81 -36.94 1.98
CA ARG A 128 -13.28 -38.13 2.73
C ARG A 128 -14.77 -38.36 2.52
N ALA A 129 -15.59 -37.31 2.58
CA ALA A 129 -17.03 -37.40 2.34
C ALA A 129 -17.35 -37.86 0.91
N ALA A 130 -16.66 -37.31 -0.10
CA ALA A 130 -16.84 -37.70 -1.50
C ALA A 130 -16.45 -39.17 -1.76
N VAL A 131 -15.37 -39.65 -1.13
CA VAL A 131 -14.95 -41.06 -1.22
C VAL A 131 -15.99 -41.97 -0.55
N ALA A 132 -16.47 -41.62 0.64
CA ALA A 132 -17.50 -42.39 1.35
C ALA A 132 -18.78 -42.53 0.51
N GLU A 133 -19.26 -41.42 -0.06
CA GLU A 133 -20.43 -41.42 -0.95
C GLU A 133 -20.22 -42.33 -2.18
N THR A 134 -19.01 -42.31 -2.77
CA THR A 134 -18.67 -43.17 -3.90
C THR A 134 -18.71 -44.65 -3.51
N ILE A 135 -18.16 -45.00 -2.35
CA ILE A 135 -18.16 -46.37 -1.82
C ILE A 135 -19.58 -46.84 -1.56
N GLU A 136 -20.41 -46.03 -0.90
CA GLU A 136 -21.81 -46.36 -0.61
C GLU A 136 -22.62 -46.59 -1.89
N ARG A 137 -22.46 -45.73 -2.90
CA ARG A 137 -23.09 -45.90 -4.22
C ARG A 137 -22.64 -47.18 -4.91
N ALA A 138 -21.35 -47.51 -4.85
CA ALA A 138 -20.81 -48.73 -5.44
C ALA A 138 -21.34 -49.99 -4.74
N ALA A 139 -21.36 -49.99 -3.41
CA ALA A 139 -21.91 -51.08 -2.61
C ALA A 139 -23.42 -51.30 -2.89
N ALA A 140 -24.20 -50.22 -2.95
CA ALA A 140 -25.62 -50.30 -3.28
C ALA A 140 -25.88 -50.79 -4.72
N ARG A 141 -24.97 -50.51 -5.66
CA ARG A 141 -25.04 -51.09 -7.01
C ARG A 141 -24.76 -52.59 -6.97
N HIS A 142 -23.68 -52.99 -6.31
CA HIS A 142 -23.27 -54.40 -6.21
C HIS A 142 -24.34 -55.27 -5.53
N LEU A 143 -24.96 -54.78 -4.45
CA LEU A 143 -26.07 -55.48 -3.78
C LEU A 143 -27.26 -55.73 -4.72
N ARG A 144 -27.62 -54.73 -5.55
CA ARG A 144 -28.69 -54.87 -6.54
C ARG A 144 -28.33 -55.86 -7.64
N GLU A 145 -27.09 -55.85 -8.12
CA GLU A 145 -26.58 -56.81 -9.11
C GLU A 145 -26.65 -58.25 -8.55
N MET A 146 -26.25 -58.45 -7.29
CA MET A 146 -26.30 -59.75 -6.61
C MET A 146 -27.73 -60.27 -6.37
N GLN A 147 -28.69 -59.37 -6.12
CA GLN A 147 -30.11 -59.73 -5.95
C GLN A 147 -30.84 -60.00 -7.27
N GLY A 148 -30.42 -59.36 -8.37
CA GLY A 148 -30.98 -59.54 -9.70
C GLY A 148 -30.37 -60.70 -10.51
N GLY A 149 -29.23 -61.24 -10.10
CA GLY A 149 -28.54 -62.36 -10.76
C GLY A 149 -28.96 -63.76 -10.27
N ALA A 150 -29.94 -63.85 -9.36
CA ALA A 150 -30.49 -65.11 -8.86
C ALA A 150 -31.76 -65.50 -9.65
N THR A 151 -31.59 -65.90 -10.91
CA THR A 151 -32.58 -66.64 -11.71
C THR A 151 -31.89 -67.70 -12.53
#